data_AF-A0A3D2FAH2-F1
#
_entry.id   AF-A0A3D2FAH2-F1
#
_cell.length_a   1.000
_cell.length_b   1.000
_cell.length_c   1.000
_cell.angle_alpha   90.00
_cell.angle_beta   90.00
_cell.angle_gamma   90.00
#
_symmetry.space_group_name_H-M   'P 1'
#
loop_
_entity.id
_entity.type
_entity.pdbx_description
1 polymer ?
#
loop_
_entity_poly.entity_id
_entity_poly.type
_entity_poly.pdbx_seq_one_letter_code
_entity_poly.pdbx_strand_id
1 'polypeptide(L)'
;MLSVAACNGAADLQDAPAPLGDFRLGHNIVVAPKVVKGPLSRNATEEELTTALQTAIAERFDRYEGEKLYHFGVSVEGYVLAAPGIPLVLAPKSIMIVNITVWDNAANAKMNTKAHQITVLESLDQGPLLGSGYTKSAEEQLKNLSQNAAKSIERYLIKQKAEKGWFTGE
;
A
#
# COMPACT_ATOMS: atom_id res chain seq x y z
N MET A 1 -1.39 29.46 1.22
CA MET A 1 -0.22 28.71 0.72
C MET A 1 -0.71 27.33 0.32
N LEU A 2 -0.65 26.99 -0.97
CA LEU A 2 -0.90 25.64 -1.44
C LEU A 2 0.33 24.80 -1.09
N SER A 3 0.22 23.97 -0.07
CA SER A 3 1.23 22.95 0.23
C SER A 3 1.19 21.93 -0.90
N VAL A 4 2.27 21.82 -1.68
CA VAL A 4 2.47 20.69 -2.59
C VAL A 4 2.79 19.49 -1.70
N ALA A 5 1.76 18.79 -1.24
CA ALA A 5 1.93 17.55 -0.52
C ALA A 5 2.58 16.55 -1.49
N ALA A 6 3.84 16.21 -1.25
CA ALA A 6 4.54 15.17 -1.97
C ALA A 6 3.67 13.90 -1.92
N CYS A 7 3.28 13.36 -3.06
CA CYS A 7 2.52 12.11 -3.16
C CYS A 7 3.42 10.89 -2.88
N ASN A 8 4.45 10.99 -2.05
CA ASN A 8 5.08 9.80 -1.49
C ASN A 8 4.12 9.20 -0.46
N GLY A 9 3.83 7.90 -0.54
CA GLY A 9 2.94 7.19 0.37
C GLY A 9 3.42 7.19 1.82
N ALA A 10 4.61 7.73 2.12
CA ALA A 10 5.11 8.00 3.46
C ALA A 10 5.20 9.49 3.84
N ALA A 11 4.88 10.42 2.93
CA ALA A 11 5.09 11.86 3.15
C ALA A 11 4.33 12.41 4.37
N ASP A 12 3.14 11.88 4.63
CA ASP A 12 2.23 12.27 5.71
C ASP A 12 2.38 11.39 6.96
N LEU A 13 3.39 10.51 7.04
CA LEU A 13 3.58 9.67 8.23
C LEU A 13 3.98 10.49 9.47
N GLN A 14 4.49 11.70 9.29
CA GLN A 14 4.81 12.64 10.37
C GLN A 14 3.63 13.52 10.79
N ASP A 15 2.59 13.61 9.97
CA ASP A 15 1.35 14.34 10.29
C ASP A 15 0.40 13.45 11.09
N ALA A 16 -0.59 14.01 11.78
CA ALA A 16 -1.59 13.20 12.48
C ALA A 16 -2.26 12.16 11.55
N PRO A 17 -2.48 10.90 11.99
CA PRO A 17 -3.06 9.87 11.15
C PRO A 17 -4.49 10.25 10.75
N ALA A 18 -4.88 9.89 9.53
CA ALA A 18 -6.22 10.21 9.03
C ALA A 18 -7.29 9.55 9.92
N PRO A 19 -8.40 10.24 10.28
CA PRO A 19 -9.29 9.79 11.34
C PRO A 19 -10.10 8.56 10.93
N LEU A 20 -9.63 7.36 11.27
CA LEU A 20 -10.35 6.11 11.04
C LEU A 20 -11.43 5.82 12.07
N GLY A 21 -11.53 6.58 13.17
CA GLY A 21 -12.52 6.31 14.22
C GLY A 21 -11.97 5.34 15.25
N ASP A 22 -12.82 4.45 15.76
CA ASP A 22 -12.44 3.42 16.71
C ASP A 22 -11.81 2.24 15.96
N PHE A 23 -10.54 2.42 15.59
CA PHE A 23 -9.76 1.45 14.83
C PHE A 23 -8.41 1.23 15.50
N ARG A 24 -8.02 -0.03 15.63
CA ARG A 24 -6.66 -0.46 15.94
C ARG A 24 -6.32 -1.69 15.13
N LEU A 25 -5.11 -1.69 14.57
CA LEU A 25 -4.59 -2.84 13.82
C LEU A 25 -4.13 -3.94 14.79
N GLY A 26 -4.54 -5.18 14.52
CA GLY A 26 -4.07 -6.38 15.20
C GLY A 26 -3.03 -7.13 14.37
N HIS A 27 -3.47 -7.88 13.36
CA HIS A 27 -2.57 -8.63 12.48
C HIS A 27 -2.65 -8.06 11.07
N ASN A 28 -1.49 -7.87 10.41
CA ASN A 28 -1.38 -7.49 9.00
C ASN A 28 -0.70 -8.60 8.19
N ILE A 29 -1.42 -9.67 7.93
CA ILE A 29 -0.87 -10.84 7.24
C ILE A 29 -0.75 -10.53 5.76
N VAL A 30 0.47 -10.59 5.22
CA VAL A 30 0.76 -10.40 3.79
C VAL A 30 1.28 -11.69 3.17
N VAL A 31 0.74 -12.07 2.01
CA VAL A 31 1.15 -13.27 1.26
C VAL A 31 1.33 -12.96 -0.22
N ALA A 32 2.09 -13.77 -0.98
CA ALA A 32 2.29 -13.58 -2.42
C ALA A 32 2.22 -14.89 -3.25
N PRO A 33 1.33 -15.85 -2.95
CA PRO A 33 1.41 -17.22 -3.49
C PRO A 33 1.14 -17.34 -5.00
N LYS A 34 0.61 -16.29 -5.62
CA LYS A 34 0.24 -16.25 -7.04
C LYS A 34 0.76 -14.99 -7.73
N VAL A 35 1.75 -14.33 -7.13
CA VAL A 35 2.22 -13.04 -7.63
C VAL A 35 2.77 -13.16 -9.05
N VAL A 36 2.34 -12.27 -9.93
CA VAL A 36 2.81 -12.22 -11.32
C VAL A 36 3.79 -11.07 -11.50
N LYS A 37 5.02 -11.39 -11.91
CA LYS A 37 5.99 -10.39 -12.37
C LYS A 37 5.63 -9.92 -13.78
N GLY A 38 5.44 -8.61 -13.96
CA GLY A 38 5.17 -8.02 -15.27
C GLY A 38 6.40 -8.01 -16.20
N PRO A 39 6.19 -7.77 -17.51
CA PRO A 39 7.26 -7.76 -18.50
C PRO A 39 8.28 -6.65 -18.20
N LEU A 40 9.55 -6.92 -18.51
CA LEU A 40 10.67 -5.96 -18.33
C LEU A 40 10.87 -5.46 -16.88
N SER A 41 10.23 -6.11 -15.90
CA SER A 41 10.41 -5.83 -14.48
C SER A 41 11.75 -6.39 -13.97
N ARG A 42 12.36 -5.69 -13.00
CA ARG A 42 13.37 -6.31 -12.12
C ARG A 42 12.76 -7.48 -11.36
N ASN A 43 13.62 -8.38 -10.86
CA ASN A 43 13.19 -9.47 -9.98
C ASN A 43 13.00 -8.95 -8.55
N ALA A 44 11.99 -9.46 -7.88
CA ALA A 44 11.81 -9.46 -6.44
C ALA A 44 11.26 -10.82 -6.03
N THR A 45 11.78 -11.34 -4.92
CA THR A 45 11.31 -12.58 -4.28
C THR A 45 9.96 -12.36 -3.61
N GLU A 46 9.23 -13.44 -3.35
CA GLU A 46 7.97 -13.38 -2.59
C GLU A 46 8.20 -12.77 -1.20
N GLU A 47 9.29 -13.16 -0.52
CA GLU A 47 9.63 -12.66 0.81
C GLU A 47 9.93 -11.15 0.81
N GLU A 48 10.68 -10.64 -0.16
CA GLU A 48 10.93 -9.19 -0.28
C GLU A 48 9.62 -8.42 -0.48
N LEU A 49 8.74 -8.93 -1.34
CA LEU A 49 7.43 -8.31 -1.62
C LEU A 49 6.54 -8.29 -0.38
N THR A 50 6.40 -9.43 0.29
CA THR A 50 5.53 -9.55 1.47
C THR A 50 6.07 -8.74 2.64
N THR A 51 7.38 -8.80 2.88
CA THR A 51 8.04 -8.08 3.98
C THR A 51 7.91 -6.58 3.78
N ALA A 52 8.25 -6.07 2.58
CA ALA A 52 8.18 -4.63 2.32
C ALA A 52 6.75 -4.09 2.48
N LEU A 53 5.74 -4.83 2.02
CA LEU A 53 4.34 -4.42 2.16
C LEU A 53 3.85 -4.53 3.60
N GLN A 54 4.22 -5.59 4.32
CA GLN A 54 3.86 -5.76 5.73
C GLN A 54 4.46 -4.64 6.59
N THR A 55 5.74 -4.31 6.38
CA THR A 55 6.40 -3.19 7.06
C THR A 55 5.69 -1.86 6.75
N ALA A 56 5.39 -1.57 5.49
CA ALA A 56 4.72 -0.32 5.12
C ALA A 56 3.31 -0.21 5.71
N ILE A 57 2.57 -1.32 5.82
CA ILE A 57 1.28 -1.36 6.49
C ILE A 57 1.47 -1.08 7.99
N ALA A 58 2.42 -1.74 8.66
CA ALA A 58 2.70 -1.49 10.08
C ALA A 58 3.06 -0.02 10.34
N GLU A 59 4.02 0.53 9.57
CA GLU A 59 4.44 1.95 9.67
C GLU A 59 3.26 2.93 9.61
N ARG A 60 2.24 2.63 8.78
CA ARG A 60 1.07 3.48 8.63
C ARG A 60 0.01 3.23 9.70
N PHE A 61 -0.28 1.97 10.01
CA PHE A 61 -1.47 1.59 10.77
C PHE A 61 -1.23 1.28 12.25
N ASP A 62 0.01 1.06 12.68
CA ASP A 62 0.33 0.88 14.12
C ASP A 62 0.18 2.17 14.92
N ARG A 63 -0.01 3.29 14.21
CA ARG A 63 -0.25 4.64 14.75
C ARG A 63 -1.67 4.85 15.27
N TYR A 64 -2.56 3.87 15.07
CA TYR A 64 -3.96 3.94 15.50
C TYR A 64 -4.17 3.22 16.82
N GLU A 65 -4.66 3.95 17.82
CA GLU A 65 -4.83 3.48 19.20
C GLU A 65 -6.30 3.27 19.60
N GLY A 66 -7.18 2.93 18.65
CA GLY A 66 -8.58 2.61 18.96
C GLY A 66 -8.72 1.38 19.87
N GLU A 67 -9.91 1.21 20.43
CA GLU A 67 -10.26 0.08 21.29
C GLU A 67 -10.67 -1.15 20.46
N LYS A 68 -11.32 -0.95 19.31
CA LYS A 68 -11.73 -2.04 18.43
C LYS A 68 -10.59 -2.54 17.54
N LEU A 69 -10.36 -3.86 17.63
CA LEU A 69 -9.29 -4.56 16.93
C LEU A 69 -9.73 -5.08 15.55
N TYR A 70 -8.93 -4.79 14.53
CA TYR A 70 -9.14 -5.24 13.16
C TYR A 70 -7.90 -5.91 12.59
N HIS A 71 -8.08 -6.88 11.69
CA HIS A 71 -6.96 -7.58 11.03
C HIS A 71 -7.04 -7.43 9.53
N PHE A 72 -5.88 -7.37 8.87
CA PHE A 72 -5.76 -7.38 7.42
C PHE A 72 -5.23 -8.72 6.94
N GLY A 73 -5.91 -9.27 5.94
CA GLY A 73 -5.35 -10.25 5.02
C GLY A 73 -5.08 -9.58 3.69
N VAL A 74 -3.81 -9.50 3.31
CA VAL A 74 -3.36 -8.83 2.08
C VAL A 74 -2.61 -9.83 1.20
N SER A 75 -2.88 -9.82 -0.10
CA SER A 75 -2.11 -10.60 -1.06
C SER A 75 -1.53 -9.73 -2.15
N VAL A 76 -0.26 -9.96 -2.50
CA VAL A 76 0.41 -9.35 -3.66
C VAL A 76 0.07 -10.20 -4.88
N GLU A 77 -0.61 -9.59 -5.85
CA GLU A 77 -1.12 -10.27 -7.05
C GLU A 77 -0.22 -10.03 -8.26
N GLY A 78 0.45 -8.89 -8.31
CA GLY A 78 1.40 -8.61 -9.38
C GLY A 78 2.27 -7.39 -9.11
N TYR A 79 3.42 -7.34 -9.77
CA TYR A 79 4.34 -6.22 -9.63
C TYR A 79 5.11 -5.93 -10.91
N VAL A 80 5.53 -4.68 -11.03
CA VAL A 80 6.54 -4.22 -11.97
C VAL A 80 7.49 -3.31 -11.20
N LEU A 81 8.78 -3.60 -11.23
CA LEU A 81 9.86 -2.74 -10.76
C LEU A 81 10.67 -2.27 -11.97
N ALA A 82 10.78 -0.95 -12.18
CA ALA A 82 11.38 -0.39 -13.38
C ALA A 82 12.86 -0.81 -13.54
N ALA A 83 13.18 -1.52 -14.62
CA ALA A 83 14.54 -1.93 -14.96
C ALA A 83 15.39 -0.75 -15.49
N PRO A 84 16.70 -0.72 -15.21
CA PRO A 84 17.60 0.29 -15.77
C PRO A 84 17.81 0.08 -17.28
N GLY A 85 18.17 1.13 -18.01
CA GLY A 85 18.56 1.04 -19.43
C GLY A 85 17.40 1.03 -20.44
N ILE A 86 16.15 1.11 -19.99
CA ILE A 86 14.99 1.31 -20.87
C ILE A 86 14.75 2.82 -21.04
N PRO A 87 14.64 3.34 -22.28
CA PRO A 87 14.36 4.75 -22.51
C PRO A 87 13.12 5.21 -21.74
N LEU A 88 13.16 6.38 -21.09
CA LEU A 88 12.10 6.83 -20.16
C LEU A 88 10.68 6.82 -20.77
N VAL A 89 10.55 7.15 -22.05
CA VAL A 89 9.27 7.11 -22.77
C VAL A 89 8.72 5.70 -22.99
N LEU A 90 9.59 4.69 -22.88
CA LEU A 90 9.27 3.26 -22.99
C LEU A 90 9.39 2.52 -21.65
N ALA A 91 9.96 3.16 -20.62
CA ALA A 91 10.22 2.53 -19.34
C ALA A 91 8.90 2.22 -18.64
N PRO A 92 8.65 0.95 -18.29
CA PRO A 92 7.43 0.62 -17.57
C PRO A 92 7.47 1.30 -16.20
N LYS A 93 6.37 1.97 -15.83
CA LYS A 93 6.22 2.55 -14.49
C LYS A 93 6.19 1.41 -13.47
N SER A 94 6.78 1.64 -12.30
CA SER A 94 6.69 0.66 -11.22
C SER A 94 5.24 0.56 -10.74
N ILE A 95 4.75 -0.67 -10.59
CA ILE A 95 3.36 -1.00 -10.26
C ILE A 95 3.35 -2.08 -9.18
N MET A 96 2.38 -2.01 -8.26
CA MET A 96 2.04 -3.12 -7.38
C MET A 96 0.52 -3.31 -7.37
N ILE A 97 0.06 -4.54 -7.52
CA ILE A 97 -1.36 -4.92 -7.42
C ILE A 97 -1.52 -5.74 -6.16
N VAL A 98 -2.43 -5.32 -5.28
CA VAL A 98 -2.71 -6.01 -4.02
C VAL A 98 -4.20 -6.23 -3.86
N ASN A 99 -4.58 -7.30 -3.17
CA ASN A 99 -5.95 -7.50 -2.67
C ASN A 99 -5.95 -7.32 -1.16
N ILE A 100 -6.98 -6.68 -0.60
CA ILE A 100 -7.18 -6.56 0.85
C ILE A 100 -8.52 -7.13 1.31
N THR A 101 -8.47 -7.85 2.43
CA THR A 101 -9.63 -8.20 3.26
C THR A 101 -9.44 -7.67 4.66
N VAL A 102 -10.46 -7.02 5.20
CA VAL A 102 -10.49 -6.52 6.58
C VAL A 102 -11.37 -7.44 7.41
N TRP A 103 -10.88 -7.84 8.57
CA TRP A 103 -11.55 -8.69 9.53
C TRP A 103 -11.83 -7.91 10.81
N ASP A 104 -13.06 -7.97 11.31
CA ASP A 104 -13.44 -7.45 12.62
C ASP A 104 -13.25 -8.56 13.65
N ASN A 105 -12.38 -8.31 14.64
CA ASN A 105 -12.05 -9.31 15.66
C ASN A 105 -13.27 -9.64 16.53
N ALA A 106 -14.02 -8.63 16.97
CA ALA A 106 -15.14 -8.80 17.89
C ALA A 106 -16.33 -9.47 17.20
N ALA A 107 -16.62 -9.09 15.95
CA ALA A 107 -17.67 -9.71 15.15
C ALA A 107 -17.27 -11.10 14.60
N ASN A 108 -15.99 -11.47 14.70
CA ASN A 108 -15.40 -12.67 14.13
C ASN A 108 -15.80 -12.88 12.65
N ALA A 109 -15.72 -11.81 11.86
CA ALA A 109 -16.21 -11.79 10.49
C ALA A 109 -15.41 -10.85 9.58
N LYS A 110 -15.41 -11.15 8.28
CA LYS A 110 -14.91 -10.23 7.25
C LYS A 110 -15.85 -9.03 7.13
N MET A 111 -15.28 -7.84 7.08
CA MET A 111 -16.04 -6.61 6.83
C MET A 111 -16.38 -6.44 5.34
N ASN A 112 -15.52 -6.93 4.44
CA ASN A 112 -15.78 -6.95 3.01
C ASN A 112 -16.05 -8.38 2.50
N THR A 113 -17.14 -8.54 1.74
CA THR A 113 -17.59 -9.84 1.20
C THR A 113 -16.64 -10.40 0.14
N LYS A 114 -16.03 -9.52 -0.66
CA LYS A 114 -14.98 -9.84 -1.65
C LYS A 114 -13.74 -9.02 -1.34
N ALA A 115 -12.56 -9.61 -1.55
CA ALA A 115 -11.30 -8.90 -1.43
C ALA A 115 -11.29 -7.67 -2.36
N HIS A 116 -10.87 -6.52 -1.84
CA HIS A 116 -10.80 -5.29 -2.62
C HIS A 116 -9.43 -5.20 -3.29
N GLN A 117 -9.41 -5.10 -4.62
CA GLN A 117 -8.18 -4.95 -5.38
C GLN A 117 -7.76 -3.49 -5.47
N ILE A 118 -6.48 -3.24 -5.23
CA ILE A 118 -5.85 -1.93 -5.33
C ILE A 118 -4.67 -2.05 -6.30
N THR A 119 -4.65 -1.20 -7.32
CA THR A 119 -3.49 -1.01 -8.19
C THR A 119 -2.79 0.27 -7.81
N VAL A 120 -1.51 0.15 -7.51
CA VAL A 120 -0.66 1.22 -7.03
C VAL A 120 0.41 1.50 -8.07
N LEU A 121 0.64 2.77 -8.36
CA LEU A 121 1.72 3.22 -9.23
C LEU A 121 2.75 4.01 -8.41
N GLU A 122 3.98 4.02 -8.88
CA GLU A 122 5.00 4.93 -8.34
C GLU A 122 4.63 6.39 -8.62
N SER A 123 4.73 7.23 -7.58
CA SER A 123 4.41 8.65 -7.66
C SER A 123 5.48 9.42 -8.42
N LEU A 124 5.05 10.34 -9.29
CA LEU A 124 5.90 11.09 -10.23
C LEU A 124 6.67 12.26 -9.59
N ASP A 125 6.76 12.33 -8.26
CA ASP A 125 7.21 13.53 -7.56
C ASP A 125 8.74 13.82 -7.70
N GLN A 126 9.45 13.09 -8.56
CA GLN A 126 10.83 13.40 -8.96
C GLN A 126 10.92 14.22 -10.27
N GLY A 127 9.79 14.70 -10.80
CA GLY A 127 9.74 15.48 -12.03
C GLY A 127 9.79 14.62 -13.30
N PRO A 128 9.37 15.18 -14.46
CA PRO A 128 9.20 14.43 -15.71
C PRO A 128 10.50 13.92 -16.37
N LEU A 129 11.67 14.14 -15.76
CA LEU A 129 12.98 13.95 -16.39
C LEU A 129 13.85 12.87 -15.74
N LEU A 130 13.47 12.30 -14.59
CA LEU A 130 14.28 11.31 -13.87
C LEU A 130 13.48 10.03 -13.67
N GLY A 131 13.68 9.07 -14.57
CA GLY A 131 13.08 7.75 -14.44
C GLY A 131 13.59 7.03 -13.19
N SER A 132 12.69 6.48 -12.39
CA SER A 132 13.03 5.69 -11.19
C SER A 132 13.92 4.47 -11.50
N GLY A 133 13.89 3.98 -12.73
CA GLY A 133 14.79 2.92 -13.22
C GLY A 133 16.27 3.32 -13.26
N TYR A 134 16.59 4.63 -13.31
CA TYR A 134 17.95 5.16 -13.37
C TYR A 134 18.49 5.65 -12.03
N THR A 135 17.63 6.09 -11.11
CA THR A 135 18.05 6.73 -9.86
C THR A 135 17.81 5.89 -8.61
N LYS A 136 16.94 4.86 -8.66
CA LYS A 136 16.58 4.04 -7.50
C LYS A 136 17.01 2.59 -7.63
N SER A 137 17.34 1.97 -6.50
CA SER A 137 17.50 0.53 -6.39
C SER A 137 16.13 -0.19 -6.48
N ALA A 138 16.15 -1.51 -6.72
CA ALA A 138 14.92 -2.31 -6.72
C ALA A 138 14.22 -2.27 -5.35
N GLU A 139 15.02 -2.30 -4.28
CA GLU A 139 14.57 -2.21 -2.89
C GLU A 139 13.91 -0.86 -2.59
N GLU A 140 14.50 0.24 -3.04
CA GLU A 140 13.92 1.58 -2.86
C GLU A 140 12.60 1.75 -3.64
N GLN A 141 12.53 1.21 -4.87
CA GLN A 141 11.29 1.20 -5.64
C GLN A 141 10.21 0.39 -4.92
N LEU A 142 10.57 -0.80 -4.44
CA LEU A 142 9.66 -1.68 -3.71
C LEU A 142 9.16 -1.02 -2.42
N LYS A 143 10.04 -0.42 -1.63
CA LYS A 143 9.68 0.33 -0.42
C LYS A 143 8.67 1.44 -0.72
N ASN A 144 8.94 2.26 -1.73
CA ASN A 144 8.04 3.36 -2.11
C ASN A 144 6.67 2.84 -2.59
N LEU A 145 6.66 1.77 -3.41
CA LEU A 145 5.41 1.14 -3.85
C LEU A 145 4.61 0.58 -2.68
N SER A 146 5.28 -0.09 -1.73
CA SER A 146 4.64 -0.61 -0.52
C SER A 146 4.04 0.50 0.35
N GLN A 147 4.73 1.64 0.49
CA GLN A 147 4.20 2.81 1.20
C GLN A 147 3.00 3.43 0.47
N ASN A 148 3.04 3.49 -0.87
CA ASN A 148 1.89 3.92 -1.68
C ASN A 148 0.71 2.93 -1.55
N ALA A 149 0.98 1.63 -1.42
CA ALA A 149 -0.04 0.61 -1.19
C ALA A 149 -0.69 0.75 0.18
N ALA A 150 0.09 0.92 1.24
CA ALA A 150 -0.41 1.21 2.58
C ALA A 150 -1.29 2.47 2.60
N LYS A 151 -0.86 3.56 1.94
CA LYS A 151 -1.67 4.78 1.81
C LYS A 151 -2.97 4.54 1.03
N SER A 152 -2.93 3.71 -0.01
CA SER A 152 -4.11 3.39 -0.81
C SER A 152 -5.10 2.51 -0.02
N ILE A 153 -4.61 1.60 0.82
CA ILE A 153 -5.40 0.87 1.80
C ILE A 153 -6.09 1.86 2.75
N GLU A 154 -5.37 2.83 3.32
CA GLU A 154 -5.95 3.82 4.24
C GLU A 154 -7.07 4.61 3.59
N ARG A 155 -6.86 5.07 2.35
CA ARG A 155 -7.90 5.75 1.56
C ARG A 155 -9.13 4.87 1.34
N TYR A 156 -8.94 3.58 1.07
CA TYR A 156 -10.05 2.63 0.97
C TYR A 156 -10.81 2.52 2.30
N LEU A 157 -10.11 2.41 3.43
CA LEU A 157 -10.71 2.33 4.76
C LEU A 157 -11.50 3.59 5.12
N ILE A 158 -10.94 4.78 4.87
CA ILE A 158 -11.62 6.07 5.06
C ILE A 158 -12.91 6.12 4.21
N LYS A 159 -12.83 5.66 2.96
CA LYS A 159 -14.00 5.59 2.08
C LYS A 159 -15.06 4.63 2.65
N GLN A 160 -14.68 3.44 3.11
CA GLN A 160 -15.63 2.51 3.70
C GLN A 160 -16.23 3.03 5.01
N LYS A 161 -15.46 3.77 5.82
CA LYS A 161 -15.99 4.49 6.98
C LYS A 161 -17.09 5.47 6.56
N ALA A 162 -16.81 6.32 5.58
CA ALA A 162 -17.76 7.33 5.12
C ALA A 162 -19.02 6.73 4.48
N GLU A 163 -18.88 5.65 3.70
CA GLU A 163 -19.99 5.06 2.94
C GLU A 163 -20.78 4.00 3.72
N LYS A 164 -20.15 3.30 4.67
CA LYS A 164 -20.72 2.11 5.33
C LYS A 164 -20.62 2.14 6.85
N GLY A 165 -20.14 3.23 7.44
CA GLY A 165 -19.97 3.33 8.90
C GLY A 165 -18.95 2.34 9.46
N TRP A 166 -17.92 1.97 8.68
CA TRP A 166 -16.83 1.18 9.25
C TRP A 166 -16.16 1.95 10.38
N PHE A 167 -15.77 1.25 11.45
CA PHE A 167 -15.01 1.79 12.58
C PHE A 167 -15.71 2.90 13.38
N THR A 168 -17.00 3.14 13.13
CA THR A 168 -17.81 3.94 14.05
C THR A 168 -18.20 3.04 15.21
N GLY A 169 -17.72 3.35 16.41
CA GLY A 169 -18.32 2.84 17.65
C GLY A 169 -19.77 3.31 17.73
N GLU A 170 -20.63 2.53 18.37
CA GLU A 170 -21.94 3.03 18.83
C GLU A 170 -21.75 4.14 19.86
#